data_AF-A0A812PD96-F1
#
_entry.id   AF-A0A812PD96-F1
#
_cell.length_a   1.000
_cell.length_b   1.000
_cell.length_c   1.000
_cell.angle_alpha   90.00
_cell.angle_beta   90.00
_cell.angle_gamma   90.00
#
_symmetry.space_group_name_H-M   'P 1'
#
loop_
_entity.id
_entity.type
_entity.pdbx_description
1 polymer ?
#
loop_
_entity_poly.entity_id
_entity_poly.type
_entity_poly.pdbx_seq_one_letter_code
_entity_poly.pdbx_strand_id
1 'polypeptide(L)'
;MAAAGALHDEAAKGGPSALLQLVKLVPDLSHAPLREAMAQLVINALLQCQAGVQKCVKLLVEAVGTTDQEPAVCLNAVWALNEIAHSNPAAAEWIAQAGGVQALHRALVAFSSHKDHVDCCTWLMRMVAGPSGLLLLLRAEQPKLPNCVVASVFRVIQKDSACWKDGQSQPKQEAPALVAAIAQHIAALSPDTLYLAMSLFEEMAENPGLSGELLRLGGARLVSAALEVSVRAQDVKTAQSCCVTVIGLTKAGNPSHFNLEVQTCI
;
A
#
# COMPACT_ATOMS: atom_id res chain seq x y z
N MET A 1 34.04 17.47 4.66
CA MET A 1 32.62 17.32 4.24
C MET A 1 32.26 18.14 3.00
N ALA A 2 32.69 19.39 2.85
CA ALA A 2 32.34 20.24 1.70
C ALA A 2 32.86 19.76 0.32
N ALA A 3 34.03 19.10 0.27
CA ALA A 3 34.64 18.64 -0.99
C ALA A 3 33.96 17.39 -1.61
N ALA A 4 33.32 16.55 -0.79
CA ALA A 4 32.54 15.41 -1.29
C ALA A 4 31.24 15.88 -1.96
N GLY A 5 30.59 16.91 -1.42
CA GLY A 5 29.37 17.49 -1.99
C GLY A 5 29.56 18.10 -3.38
N ALA A 6 30.69 18.79 -3.63
CA ALA A 6 30.95 19.43 -4.92
C ALA A 6 31.27 18.43 -6.06
N LEU A 7 32.01 17.35 -5.75
CA LEU A 7 32.29 16.27 -6.72
C LEU A 7 31.05 15.42 -7.02
N HIS A 8 30.14 15.25 -6.05
CA HIS A 8 28.85 14.60 -6.26
C HIS A 8 27.94 15.41 -7.19
N ASP A 9 27.95 16.74 -7.11
CA ASP A 9 27.07 17.60 -7.90
C ASP A 9 27.43 17.69 -9.40
N GLU A 10 28.72 17.68 -9.76
CA GLU A 10 29.12 17.66 -11.18
C GLU A 10 28.91 16.28 -11.82
N ALA A 11 29.26 15.20 -11.11
CA ALA A 11 29.05 13.83 -11.58
C ALA A 11 27.55 13.49 -11.69
N ALA A 12 26.71 13.99 -10.77
CA ALA A 12 25.26 13.82 -10.81
C ALA A 12 24.59 14.56 -11.98
N LYS A 13 25.16 15.69 -12.44
CA LYS A 13 24.63 16.45 -13.59
C LYS A 13 25.06 15.87 -14.94
N GLY A 14 26.27 15.33 -15.04
CA GLY A 14 26.82 14.83 -16.31
C GLY A 14 26.58 13.34 -16.59
N GLY A 15 26.70 12.49 -15.57
CA GLY A 15 26.71 11.03 -15.72
C GLY A 15 25.44 10.44 -16.33
N PRO A 16 24.24 10.69 -15.75
CA PRO A 16 22.98 10.18 -16.29
C PRO A 16 22.68 10.69 -17.71
N SER A 17 23.01 11.96 -17.99
CA SER A 17 22.85 12.57 -19.31
C SER A 17 23.74 11.91 -20.37
N ALA A 18 25.01 11.66 -20.05
CA ALA A 18 25.94 10.99 -20.95
C ALA A 18 25.51 9.54 -21.25
N LEU A 19 25.10 8.78 -20.22
CA LEU A 19 24.56 7.43 -20.37
C LEU A 19 23.31 7.42 -21.26
N LEU A 20 22.39 8.36 -21.06
CA LEU A 20 21.17 8.49 -21.87
C LEU A 20 21.49 8.82 -23.33
N GLN A 21 22.47 9.69 -23.60
CA GLN A 21 22.91 9.98 -24.96
C GLN A 21 23.52 8.75 -25.63
N LEU A 22 24.35 7.98 -24.91
CA LEU A 22 24.91 6.74 -25.45
C LEU A 22 23.81 5.72 -25.80
N VAL A 23 22.81 5.53 -24.93
CA VAL A 23 21.64 4.67 -25.21
C VAL A 23 20.93 5.10 -26.50
N LYS A 24 20.75 6.41 -26.70
CA LYS A 24 20.07 6.95 -27.88
C LYS A 24 20.87 6.79 -29.18
N LEU A 25 22.19 6.82 -29.12
CA LEU A 25 23.07 6.72 -30.29
C LEU A 25 23.26 5.27 -30.77
N VAL A 26 23.17 4.29 -29.87
CA VAL A 26 23.43 2.87 -30.19
C VAL A 26 22.62 2.35 -31.41
N PRO A 27 21.31 2.61 -31.54
CA PRO A 27 20.53 2.15 -32.68
C PRO A 27 20.97 2.73 -34.03
N ASP A 28 21.51 3.96 -34.03
CA ASP A 28 21.87 4.69 -35.24
C ASP A 28 23.27 4.33 -35.77
N LEU A 29 24.02 3.48 -35.04
CA LEU A 29 25.35 3.05 -35.44
C LEU A 29 25.29 1.97 -36.52
N SER A 30 25.82 2.31 -37.70
CA SER A 30 25.93 1.39 -38.85
C SER A 30 26.98 0.29 -38.63
N HIS A 31 28.02 0.54 -37.83
CA HIS A 31 29.13 -0.37 -37.61
C HIS A 31 28.82 -1.38 -36.50
N ALA A 32 28.49 -2.62 -36.87
CA ALA A 32 27.97 -3.64 -35.96
C ALA A 32 28.88 -3.93 -34.73
N PRO A 33 30.20 -4.12 -34.86
CA PRO A 33 31.06 -4.33 -33.68
C PRO A 33 31.10 -3.14 -32.72
N LEU A 34 31.01 -1.91 -33.23
CA LEU A 34 31.02 -0.71 -32.40
C LEU A 34 29.68 -0.56 -31.67
N ARG A 35 28.58 -0.85 -32.37
CA ARG A 35 27.23 -0.87 -31.80
C ARG A 35 27.14 -1.87 -30.64
N GLU A 36 27.67 -3.07 -30.82
CA GLU A 36 27.71 -4.11 -29.79
C GLU A 36 28.56 -3.69 -28.59
N ALA A 37 29.78 -3.18 -28.83
CA ALA A 37 30.64 -2.70 -27.76
C ALA A 37 30.02 -1.53 -26.95
N MET A 38 29.39 -0.57 -27.64
CA MET A 38 28.70 0.55 -26.98
C MET A 38 27.47 0.07 -26.20
N ALA A 39 26.67 -0.84 -26.74
CA ALA A 39 25.54 -1.44 -26.04
C ALA A 39 26.00 -2.16 -24.76
N GLN A 40 27.07 -2.95 -24.83
CA GLN A 40 27.61 -3.65 -23.67
C GLN A 40 28.15 -2.69 -22.60
N LEU A 41 28.81 -1.60 -23.01
CA LEU A 41 29.30 -0.58 -22.09
C LEU A 41 28.15 0.10 -21.34
N VAL A 42 27.09 0.48 -22.07
CA VAL A 42 25.87 1.06 -21.51
C VAL A 42 25.20 0.11 -20.53
N ILE A 43 25.02 -1.16 -20.91
CA ILE A 43 24.43 -2.18 -20.04
C ILE A 43 25.26 -2.34 -18.75
N ASN A 44 26.59 -2.48 -18.87
CA ASN A 44 27.46 -2.64 -17.72
C ASN A 44 27.37 -1.43 -16.76
N ALA A 45 27.34 -0.21 -17.31
CA ALA A 45 27.21 1.00 -16.50
C ALA A 45 25.84 1.07 -15.81
N LEU A 46 24.74 0.74 -16.50
CA LEU A 46 23.40 0.68 -15.90
C LEU A 46 23.32 -0.38 -14.77
N LEU A 47 23.93 -1.55 -14.96
CA LEU A 47 24.00 -2.59 -13.93
C LEU A 47 24.78 -2.13 -12.70
N GLN A 48 25.88 -1.39 -12.88
CA GLN A 48 26.63 -0.80 -11.77
C GLN A 48 25.82 0.26 -11.02
N CYS A 49 25.11 1.14 -11.74
CA CYS A 49 24.21 2.11 -11.15
C CYS A 49 23.10 1.42 -10.35
N GLN A 50 22.47 0.39 -10.93
CA GLN A 50 21.44 -0.41 -10.26
C GLN A 50 21.97 -1.05 -8.97
N ALA A 51 23.16 -1.68 -9.01
CA ALA A 51 23.78 -2.27 -7.82
C ALA A 51 24.08 -1.22 -6.74
N GLY A 52 24.46 0.00 -7.13
CA GLY A 52 24.61 1.14 -6.22
C GLY A 52 23.30 1.55 -5.55
N VAL A 53 22.23 1.69 -6.32
CA VAL A 53 20.90 2.03 -5.80
C VAL A 53 20.37 0.93 -4.88
N GLN A 54 20.53 -0.35 -5.23
CA GLN A 54 20.13 -1.47 -4.36
C GLN A 54 20.86 -1.46 -3.01
N LYS A 55 22.16 -1.12 -2.99
CA LYS A 55 22.90 -0.92 -1.74
C LYS A 55 22.33 0.23 -0.91
N CYS A 56 22.00 1.35 -1.54
CA CYS A 56 21.35 2.48 -0.87
C CYS A 56 19.98 2.09 -0.30
N VAL A 57 19.15 1.36 -1.06
CA VAL A 57 17.86 0.84 -0.59
C VAL A 57 18.05 -0.02 0.66
N LYS A 58 19.05 -0.91 0.67
CA LYS A 58 19.34 -1.75 1.85
C LYS A 58 19.69 -0.90 3.08
N LEU A 59 20.56 0.10 2.93
CA LEU A 59 20.91 1.02 4.03
C LEU A 59 19.69 1.81 4.54
N LEU A 60 18.82 2.26 3.63
CA LEU A 60 17.59 2.95 4.01
C LEU A 60 16.64 2.01 4.77
N VAL A 61 16.48 0.76 4.33
CA VAL A 61 15.67 -0.24 5.04
C VAL A 61 16.23 -0.56 6.43
N GLU A 62 17.56 -0.67 6.56
CA GLU A 62 18.24 -0.83 7.85
C GLU A 62 17.96 0.37 8.77
N ALA A 63 18.03 1.60 8.24
CA ALA A 63 17.66 2.80 8.97
C ALA A 63 16.19 2.76 9.40
N VAL A 64 15.24 2.40 8.53
CA VAL A 64 13.82 2.26 8.90
C VAL A 64 13.63 1.26 10.05
N GLY A 65 14.36 0.15 10.01
CA GLY A 65 14.26 -0.92 11.00
C GLY A 65 14.92 -0.63 12.36
N THR A 66 15.69 0.46 12.48
CA THR A 66 16.40 0.85 13.70
C THR A 66 15.51 1.75 14.54
N THR A 67 15.06 1.26 15.70
CA THR A 67 14.09 1.96 16.56
C THR A 67 14.71 2.87 17.61
N ASP A 68 16.02 2.78 17.84
CA ASP A 68 16.74 3.55 18.86
C ASP A 68 17.20 4.94 18.36
N GLN A 69 16.86 5.29 17.12
CA GLN A 69 17.20 6.57 16.50
C GLN A 69 16.04 7.57 16.59
N GLU A 70 16.32 8.84 16.23
CA GLU A 70 15.28 9.87 16.16
C GLU A 70 14.20 9.53 15.11
N PRO A 71 12.91 9.76 15.41
CA PRO A 71 11.80 9.50 14.47
C PRO A 71 11.99 10.20 13.11
N ALA A 72 12.65 11.36 13.09
CA ALA A 72 12.93 12.12 11.87
C ALA A 72 13.87 11.37 10.91
N VAL A 73 14.86 10.62 11.43
CA VAL A 73 15.76 9.80 10.60
C VAL A 73 14.98 8.68 9.94
N CYS A 74 14.13 8.01 10.70
CA CYS A 74 13.26 6.97 10.20
C CYS A 74 12.30 7.51 9.13
N LEU A 75 11.63 8.64 9.39
CA LEU A 75 10.73 9.30 8.44
C LEU A 75 11.44 9.68 7.14
N ASN A 76 12.65 10.27 7.21
CA ASN A 76 13.43 10.61 6.02
C ASN A 76 13.78 9.36 5.20
N ALA A 77 14.13 8.25 5.85
CA ALA A 77 14.41 6.99 5.17
C ALA A 77 13.17 6.41 4.49
N VAL A 78 12.02 6.40 5.17
CA VAL A 78 10.74 5.95 4.60
C VAL A 78 10.31 6.84 3.43
N TRP A 79 10.44 8.16 3.55
CA TRP A 79 10.12 9.09 2.48
C TRP A 79 11.01 8.85 1.25
N ALA A 80 12.33 8.73 1.43
CA ALA A 80 13.25 8.43 0.33
C ALA A 80 12.90 7.10 -0.36
N LEU A 81 12.56 6.06 0.40
CA LEU A 81 12.13 4.78 -0.14
C LEU A 81 10.80 4.88 -0.92
N ASN A 82 9.84 5.68 -0.45
CA ASN A 82 8.60 5.96 -1.18
C ASN A 82 8.88 6.61 -2.54
N GLU A 83 9.72 7.65 -2.58
CA GLU A 83 10.08 8.34 -3.83
C GLU A 83 10.75 7.40 -4.84
N ILE A 84 11.66 6.55 -4.36
CA ILE A 84 12.34 5.54 -5.19
C ILE A 84 11.33 4.50 -5.70
N ALA A 85 10.46 3.98 -4.83
CA ALA A 85 9.45 2.98 -5.19
C ALA A 85 8.38 3.53 -6.14
N HIS A 86 8.09 4.83 -6.08
CA HIS A 86 7.12 5.47 -6.97
C HIS A 86 7.71 5.65 -8.38
N SER A 87 8.99 6.01 -8.44
CA SER A 87 9.70 6.27 -9.69
C SER A 87 10.16 4.99 -10.40
N ASN A 88 10.33 3.88 -9.66
CA ASN A 88 10.86 2.64 -10.17
C ASN A 88 10.09 1.42 -9.61
N PRO A 89 9.26 0.74 -10.43
CA PRO A 89 8.52 -0.45 -10.01
C PRO A 89 9.38 -1.57 -9.42
N ALA A 90 10.63 -1.72 -9.86
CA ALA A 90 11.55 -2.74 -9.35
C ALA A 90 12.04 -2.44 -7.93
N ALA A 91 11.97 -1.18 -7.47
CA ALA A 91 12.45 -0.81 -6.15
C ALA A 91 11.58 -1.37 -5.02
N ALA A 92 10.28 -1.57 -5.25
CA ALA A 92 9.41 -2.26 -4.30
C ALA A 92 9.96 -3.67 -3.99
N GLU A 93 10.40 -4.40 -5.02
CA GLU A 93 11.01 -5.72 -4.85
C GLU A 93 12.35 -5.64 -4.10
N TRP A 94 13.21 -4.67 -4.42
CA TRP A 94 14.49 -4.49 -3.71
C TRP A 94 14.28 -4.16 -2.23
N ILE A 95 13.28 -3.33 -1.92
CA ILE A 95 12.90 -3.01 -0.54
C ILE A 95 12.39 -4.26 0.19
N ALA A 96 11.54 -5.07 -0.47
CA ALA A 96 11.07 -6.33 0.09
C ALA A 96 12.23 -7.31 0.37
N GLN A 97 13.13 -7.49 -0.58
CA GLN A 97 14.31 -8.36 -0.46
C GLN A 97 15.27 -7.89 0.64
N ALA A 98 15.35 -6.59 0.89
CA ALA A 98 16.12 -6.02 2.00
C ALA A 98 15.45 -6.18 3.38
N GLY A 99 14.26 -6.80 3.47
CA GLY A 99 13.51 -6.94 4.73
C GLY A 99 12.64 -5.75 5.07
N GLY A 100 12.24 -4.96 4.07
CA GLY A 100 11.47 -3.72 4.23
C GLY A 100 10.13 -3.93 4.93
N VAL A 101 9.45 -5.05 4.70
CA VAL A 101 8.16 -5.35 5.36
C VAL A 101 8.32 -5.44 6.87
N GLN A 102 9.30 -6.20 7.36
CA GLN A 102 9.56 -6.35 8.79
C GLN A 102 10.08 -5.04 9.40
N ALA A 103 10.92 -4.30 8.68
CA ALA A 103 11.41 -3.00 9.11
C ALA A 103 10.26 -1.99 9.29
N LEU A 104 9.36 -1.89 8.32
CA LEU A 104 8.18 -1.02 8.37
C LEU A 104 7.23 -1.40 9.50
N HIS A 105 6.99 -2.69 9.72
CA HIS A 105 6.18 -3.15 10.84
C HIS A 105 6.78 -2.70 12.18
N ARG A 106 8.09 -2.87 12.38
CA ARG A 106 8.77 -2.40 13.61
C ARG A 106 8.67 -0.89 13.77
N ALA A 107 8.89 -0.14 12.70
CA ALA A 107 8.80 1.32 12.71
C ALA A 107 7.39 1.81 13.07
N LEU A 108 6.34 1.21 12.48
CA LEU A 108 4.94 1.53 12.77
C LEU A 108 4.56 1.31 14.24
N VAL A 109 5.13 0.29 14.88
CA VAL A 109 4.94 0.03 16.32
C VAL A 109 5.68 1.07 17.15
N ALA A 110 6.97 1.28 16.88
CA ALA A 110 7.84 2.14 17.66
C ALA A 110 7.45 3.63 17.59
N PHE A 111 7.03 4.10 16.43
CA PHE A 111 6.77 5.51 16.15
C PHE A 111 5.28 5.81 15.88
N SER A 112 4.38 5.00 16.44
CA SER A 112 2.93 5.11 16.25
C SER A 112 2.32 6.45 16.68
N SER A 113 2.97 7.20 17.56
CA SER A 113 2.56 8.55 17.97
C SER A 113 2.82 9.63 16.91
N HIS A 114 3.64 9.34 15.89
CA HIS A 114 4.02 10.29 14.86
C HIS A 114 3.17 10.07 13.59
N LYS A 115 2.13 10.90 13.41
CA LYS A 115 1.15 10.72 12.33
C LYS A 115 1.77 10.63 10.94
N ASP A 116 2.66 11.55 10.58
CA ASP A 116 3.29 11.58 9.25
C ASP A 116 4.14 10.32 8.99
N HIS A 117 4.78 9.82 10.05
CA HIS A 117 5.51 8.56 10.01
C HIS A 117 4.59 7.38 9.75
N VAL A 118 3.48 7.28 10.49
CA VAL A 118 2.48 6.23 10.30
C VAL A 118 1.95 6.26 8.87
N ASP A 119 1.52 7.41 8.38
CA ASP A 119 0.95 7.55 7.04
C ASP A 119 1.99 7.21 5.94
N CYS A 120 3.24 7.67 6.07
CA CYS A 120 4.31 7.34 5.13
C CYS A 120 4.67 5.85 5.13
N CYS A 121 4.77 5.23 6.31
CA CYS A 121 5.10 3.81 6.46
C CYS A 121 3.99 2.91 5.92
N THR A 122 2.73 3.23 6.21
CA THR A 122 1.59 2.45 5.72
C THR A 122 1.48 2.53 4.20
N TRP A 123 1.74 3.70 3.60
CA TRP A 123 1.79 3.84 2.14
C TRP A 123 2.92 3.01 1.53
N LEU A 124 4.13 3.08 2.11
CA LEU A 124 5.27 2.28 1.62
C LEU A 124 4.99 0.79 1.76
N MET A 125 4.36 0.35 2.84
CA MET A 125 3.94 -1.05 3.02
C MET A 125 3.04 -1.50 1.86
N ARG A 126 2.08 -0.66 1.46
CA ARG A 126 1.20 -0.94 0.31
C ARG A 126 1.97 -1.00 -1.01
N MET A 127 3.00 -0.18 -1.19
CA MET A 127 3.82 -0.21 -2.40
C MET A 127 4.72 -1.45 -2.47
N VAL A 128 5.31 -1.84 -1.34
CA VAL A 128 6.30 -2.94 -1.26
C VAL A 128 5.61 -4.31 -1.29
N ALA A 129 4.56 -4.49 -0.50
CA ALA A 129 3.92 -5.79 -0.29
C ALA A 129 2.48 -5.86 -0.80
N GLY A 130 2.03 -4.83 -1.52
CA GLY A 130 0.68 -4.80 -2.08
C GLY A 130 -0.42 -4.80 -1.00
N PRO A 131 -1.63 -5.25 -1.37
CA PRO A 131 -2.73 -5.47 -0.42
C PRO A 131 -2.36 -6.43 0.72
N SER A 132 -1.55 -7.44 0.43
CA SER A 132 -1.09 -8.43 1.41
C SER A 132 -0.28 -7.82 2.54
N GLY A 133 0.50 -6.76 2.28
CA GLY A 133 1.20 -6.01 3.32
C GLY A 133 0.25 -5.30 4.29
N LEU A 134 -0.82 -4.70 3.77
CA LEU A 134 -1.85 -4.06 4.60
C LEU A 134 -2.65 -5.10 5.40
N LEU A 135 -2.94 -6.24 4.80
CA LEU A 135 -3.60 -7.35 5.48
C LEU A 135 -2.74 -7.91 6.62
N LEU A 136 -1.42 -8.03 6.41
CA LEU A 136 -0.47 -8.44 7.43
C LEU A 136 -0.49 -7.49 8.63
N LEU A 137 -0.56 -6.18 8.37
CA LEU A 137 -0.73 -5.19 9.44
C LEU A 137 -2.06 -5.41 10.19
N LEU A 138 -3.19 -5.50 9.49
CA LEU A 138 -4.50 -5.66 10.14
C LEU A 138 -4.63 -6.97 10.93
N ARG A 139 -3.90 -8.03 10.54
CA ARG A 139 -3.92 -9.33 11.22
C ARG A 139 -2.86 -9.48 12.30
N ALA A 140 -2.00 -8.47 12.51
CA ALA A 140 -0.95 -8.55 13.51
C ALA A 140 -1.55 -8.61 14.92
N GLU A 141 -1.50 -9.79 15.54
CA GLU A 141 -1.98 -9.99 16.91
C GLU A 141 -0.97 -9.51 17.95
N GLN A 142 0.34 -9.62 17.66
CA GLN A 142 1.41 -9.19 18.56
C GLN A 142 2.60 -8.52 17.85
N PRO A 143 3.01 -7.32 18.31
CA PRO A 143 2.26 -6.43 19.18
C PRO A 143 0.98 -5.95 18.48
N LYS A 144 -0.13 -5.84 19.23
CA LYS A 144 -1.39 -5.30 18.70
C LYS A 144 -1.13 -3.91 18.12
N LEU A 145 -1.53 -3.69 16.87
CA LEU A 145 -1.32 -2.40 16.24
C LEU A 145 -2.12 -1.29 16.94
N PRO A 146 -1.52 -0.11 17.16
CA PRO A 146 -2.23 1.06 17.64
C PRO A 146 -3.34 1.50 16.67
N ASN A 147 -4.44 2.03 17.21
CA ASN A 147 -5.60 2.46 16.42
C ASN A 147 -5.26 3.49 15.33
N CYS A 148 -4.23 4.33 15.53
CA CYS A 148 -3.76 5.27 14.52
C CYS A 148 -3.19 4.58 13.27
N VAL A 149 -2.51 3.44 13.44
CA VAL A 149 -1.98 2.62 12.35
C VAL A 149 -3.14 1.95 11.61
N VAL A 150 -4.10 1.36 12.33
CA VAL A 150 -5.32 0.78 11.74
C VAL A 150 -6.08 1.82 10.92
N ALA A 151 -6.24 3.03 11.46
CA ALA A 151 -6.87 4.13 10.75
C ALA A 151 -6.09 4.52 9.48
N SER A 152 -4.76 4.56 9.53
CA SER A 152 -3.95 4.82 8.35
C SER A 152 -4.12 3.73 7.28
N VAL A 153 -4.14 2.45 7.68
CA VAL A 153 -4.40 1.34 6.75
C VAL A 153 -5.74 1.51 6.06
N PHE A 154 -6.81 1.82 6.79
CA PHE A 154 -8.12 2.06 6.18
C PHE A 154 -8.11 3.24 5.21
N ARG A 155 -7.43 4.35 5.55
CA ARG A 155 -7.25 5.48 4.62
C ARG A 155 -6.50 5.07 3.35
N VAL A 156 -5.47 4.23 3.45
CA VAL A 156 -4.75 3.73 2.27
C VAL A 156 -5.67 2.89 1.39
N ILE A 157 -6.43 1.96 1.98
CA ILE A 157 -7.39 1.12 1.23
C ILE A 157 -8.46 1.98 0.56
N GLN A 158 -8.95 3.02 1.24
CA GLN A 158 -9.98 3.92 0.70
C GLN A 158 -9.44 4.80 -0.43
N LYS A 159 -8.21 5.33 -0.29
CA LYS A 159 -7.58 6.18 -1.31
C LYS A 159 -7.11 5.40 -2.53
N ASP A 160 -6.64 4.18 -2.33
CA ASP A 160 -6.18 3.29 -3.39
C ASP A 160 -7.09 2.07 -3.47
N SER A 161 -8.19 2.22 -4.20
CA SER A 161 -9.13 1.13 -4.45
C SER A 161 -8.48 -0.08 -5.15
N ALA A 162 -7.31 0.07 -5.79
CA ALA A 162 -6.53 -1.06 -6.29
C ALA A 162 -6.03 -1.98 -5.17
N CYS A 163 -6.22 -1.62 -3.90
CA CYS A 163 -6.05 -2.52 -2.76
C CYS A 163 -7.01 -3.71 -2.80
N TRP A 164 -8.21 -3.56 -3.35
CA TRP A 164 -9.25 -4.59 -3.26
C TRP A 164 -10.04 -4.80 -4.55
N LYS A 165 -9.96 -3.88 -5.53
CA LYS A 165 -10.54 -4.08 -6.86
C LYS A 165 -9.49 -4.02 -7.98
N ASP A 166 -9.74 -4.72 -9.07
CA ASP A 166 -8.88 -4.72 -10.26
C ASP A 166 -9.26 -3.60 -11.25
N GLY A 167 -8.61 -3.57 -12.42
CA GLY A 167 -8.88 -2.58 -13.46
C GLY A 167 -10.27 -2.68 -14.09
N GLN A 168 -11.00 -3.77 -13.84
CA GLN A 168 -12.38 -4.00 -14.27
C GLN A 168 -13.39 -3.77 -13.12
N SER A 169 -12.93 -3.19 -12.00
CA SER A 169 -13.72 -2.99 -10.78
C SER A 169 -14.24 -4.28 -10.15
N GLN A 170 -13.60 -5.42 -10.45
CA GLN A 170 -13.91 -6.70 -9.80
C GLN A 170 -13.05 -6.90 -8.55
N PRO A 171 -13.56 -7.57 -7.51
CA PRO A 171 -12.79 -7.85 -6.30
C PRO A 171 -11.56 -8.69 -6.60
N LYS A 172 -10.42 -8.31 -6.02
CA LYS A 172 -9.20 -9.12 -6.02
C LYS A 172 -9.34 -10.32 -5.10
N GLN A 173 -8.47 -11.32 -5.29
CA GLN A 173 -8.43 -12.53 -4.47
C GLN A 173 -8.31 -12.23 -2.96
N GLU A 174 -7.61 -11.16 -2.60
CA GLU A 174 -7.37 -10.75 -1.22
C GLU A 174 -8.53 -9.94 -0.61
N ALA A 175 -9.49 -9.49 -1.41
CA ALA A 175 -10.56 -8.60 -0.96
C ALA A 175 -11.45 -9.22 0.15
N PRO A 176 -11.88 -10.49 0.08
CA PRO A 176 -12.61 -11.12 1.20
C PRO A 176 -11.79 -11.15 2.50
N ALA A 177 -10.48 -11.41 2.38
CA ALA A 177 -9.57 -11.42 3.52
C ALA A 177 -9.41 -10.03 4.15
N LEU A 178 -9.39 -8.97 3.34
CA LEU A 178 -9.41 -7.58 3.80
C LEU A 178 -10.72 -7.24 4.51
N VAL A 179 -11.87 -7.62 3.95
CA VAL A 179 -13.19 -7.45 4.60
C VAL A 179 -13.19 -8.09 5.98
N ALA A 180 -12.74 -9.34 6.09
CA ALA A 180 -12.65 -10.05 7.37
C ALA A 180 -11.74 -9.35 8.37
N ALA A 181 -10.59 -8.84 7.91
CA ALA A 181 -9.66 -8.12 8.78
C ALA A 181 -10.25 -6.78 9.25
N ILE A 182 -10.90 -6.00 8.37
CA ILE A 182 -11.58 -4.75 8.75
C ILE A 182 -12.67 -5.03 9.78
N ALA A 183 -13.48 -6.07 9.56
CA ALA A 183 -14.58 -6.46 10.46
C ALA A 183 -14.10 -6.75 11.90
N GLN A 184 -12.93 -7.37 12.05
CA GLN A 184 -12.34 -7.68 13.36
C GLN A 184 -12.00 -6.43 14.19
N HIS A 185 -11.74 -5.29 13.55
CA HIS A 185 -11.34 -4.06 14.25
C HIS A 185 -12.53 -3.20 14.71
N ILE A 186 -13.72 -3.34 14.09
CA ILE A 186 -14.87 -2.42 14.24
C ILE A 186 -15.21 -2.09 15.69
N ALA A 187 -15.28 -3.10 16.55
CA ALA A 187 -15.69 -2.92 17.94
C ALA A 187 -14.71 -2.07 18.78
N ALA A 188 -13.46 -1.90 18.33
CA ALA A 188 -12.41 -1.18 19.03
C ALA A 188 -12.05 0.17 18.37
N LEU A 189 -12.77 0.56 17.32
CA LEU A 189 -12.47 1.77 16.55
C LEU A 189 -12.90 3.04 17.28
N SER A 190 -12.13 4.11 17.08
CA SER A 190 -12.59 5.47 17.38
C SER A 190 -13.68 5.90 16.39
N PRO A 191 -14.52 6.91 16.69
CA PRO A 191 -15.54 7.40 15.76
C PRO A 191 -14.98 7.76 14.38
N ASP A 192 -13.85 8.49 14.31
CA ASP A 192 -13.21 8.86 13.04
C ASP A 192 -12.74 7.63 12.25
N THR A 193 -12.22 6.60 12.94
CA THR A 193 -11.80 5.36 12.28
C THR A 193 -12.99 4.50 11.87
N LEU A 194 -14.09 4.56 12.63
CA LEU A 194 -15.33 3.87 12.32
C LEU A 194 -15.95 4.39 11.04
N TYR A 195 -15.94 5.71 10.82
CA TYR A 195 -16.32 6.32 9.53
C TYR A 195 -15.57 5.69 8.35
N LEU A 196 -14.24 5.59 8.46
CA LEU A 196 -13.41 5.00 7.40
C LEU A 196 -13.78 3.54 7.12
N ALA A 197 -14.00 2.75 8.18
CA ALA A 197 -14.41 1.35 8.03
C ALA A 197 -15.80 1.23 7.38
N MET A 198 -16.76 2.06 7.78
CA MET A 198 -18.12 2.04 7.24
C MET A 198 -18.17 2.53 5.79
N SER A 199 -17.39 3.54 5.44
CA SER A 199 -17.25 3.99 4.05
C SER A 199 -16.62 2.91 3.16
N LEU A 200 -15.64 2.16 3.67
CA LEU A 200 -15.09 1.01 2.94
C LEU A 200 -16.13 -0.10 2.75
N PHE A 201 -16.91 -0.40 3.78
CA PHE A 201 -17.98 -1.41 3.69
C PHE A 201 -19.12 -0.98 2.78
N GLU A 202 -19.47 0.30 2.76
CA GLU A 202 -20.39 0.88 1.78
C GLU A 202 -19.93 0.58 0.35
N GLU A 203 -18.69 0.90 0.00
CA GLU A 203 -18.15 0.65 -1.35
C GLU A 203 -18.02 -0.86 -1.66
N MET A 204 -17.52 -1.65 -0.70
CA MET A 204 -17.34 -3.09 -0.88
C MET A 204 -18.68 -3.86 -0.97
N ALA A 205 -19.73 -3.39 -0.29
CA ALA A 205 -21.04 -4.05 -0.30
C ALA A 205 -21.78 -3.89 -1.64
N GLU A 206 -21.34 -3.01 -2.54
CA GLU A 206 -21.86 -2.94 -3.90
C GLU A 206 -21.50 -4.19 -4.72
N ASN A 207 -20.45 -4.92 -4.32
CA ASN A 207 -20.07 -6.16 -4.98
C ASN A 207 -20.79 -7.38 -4.36
N PRO A 208 -21.45 -8.25 -5.16
CA PRO A 208 -22.14 -9.44 -4.66
C PRO A 208 -21.25 -10.42 -3.87
N GLY A 209 -20.00 -10.62 -4.30
CA GLY A 209 -19.07 -11.53 -3.62
C GLY A 209 -18.65 -11.01 -2.24
N LEU A 210 -18.33 -9.72 -2.15
CA LEU A 210 -17.90 -9.09 -0.90
C LEU A 210 -19.06 -8.82 0.07
N SER A 211 -20.25 -8.49 -0.44
CA SER A 211 -21.46 -8.40 0.38
C SER A 211 -21.86 -9.75 0.96
N GLY A 212 -21.73 -10.84 0.21
CA GLY A 212 -21.88 -12.21 0.72
C GLY A 212 -20.90 -12.53 1.87
N GLU A 213 -19.63 -12.14 1.71
CA GLU A 213 -18.63 -12.30 2.77
C GLU A 213 -18.94 -11.44 4.01
N LEU A 214 -19.36 -10.18 3.82
CA LEU A 214 -19.82 -9.32 4.91
C LEU A 214 -21.00 -9.95 5.66
N LEU A 215 -22.00 -10.49 4.96
CA LEU A 215 -23.13 -11.18 5.57
C LEU A 215 -22.66 -12.40 6.39
N ARG A 216 -21.74 -13.21 5.85
CA ARG A 216 -21.16 -14.37 6.53
C ARG A 216 -20.47 -13.99 7.84
N LEU A 217 -19.81 -12.83 7.88
CA LEU A 217 -19.14 -12.29 9.07
C LEU A 217 -20.10 -11.61 10.07
N GLY A 218 -21.41 -11.66 9.82
CA GLY A 218 -22.40 -10.99 10.66
C GLY A 218 -22.48 -9.48 10.41
N GLY A 219 -22.22 -9.04 9.17
CA GLY A 219 -22.16 -7.64 8.75
C GLY A 219 -23.37 -6.81 9.20
N ALA A 220 -24.58 -7.35 9.16
CA ALA A 220 -25.77 -6.65 9.67
C ALA A 220 -25.66 -6.26 11.15
N ARG A 221 -25.10 -7.14 11.99
CA ARG A 221 -24.86 -6.85 13.42
C ARG A 221 -23.74 -5.83 13.61
N LEU A 222 -22.65 -5.96 12.84
CA LEU A 222 -21.52 -5.03 12.89
C LEU A 222 -21.95 -3.61 12.51
N VAL A 223 -22.69 -3.47 11.40
CA VAL A 223 -23.17 -2.18 10.90
C VAL A 223 -24.24 -1.59 11.82
N SER A 224 -25.13 -2.41 12.40
CA SER A 224 -26.10 -1.92 13.39
C SER A 224 -25.42 -1.37 14.64
N ALA A 225 -24.41 -2.08 15.17
CA ALA A 225 -23.63 -1.59 16.31
C ALA A 225 -22.90 -0.28 15.98
N ALA A 226 -22.31 -0.18 14.78
CA ALA A 226 -21.67 1.05 14.31
C ALA A 226 -22.67 2.21 14.18
N LEU A 227 -23.89 1.93 13.68
CA LEU A 227 -24.97 2.92 13.57
C LEU A 227 -25.40 3.43 14.95
N GLU A 228 -25.60 2.54 15.93
CA GLU A 228 -25.95 2.94 17.30
C GLU A 228 -24.90 3.87 17.92
N VAL A 229 -23.62 3.54 17.77
CA VAL A 229 -22.51 4.39 18.23
C VAL A 229 -22.54 5.75 17.54
N SER A 230 -22.74 5.76 16.22
CA SER A 230 -22.75 6.98 15.41
C SER A 230 -23.92 7.90 15.75
N VAL A 231 -25.13 7.34 15.95
CA VAL A 231 -26.32 8.10 16.36
C VAL A 231 -26.12 8.72 17.74
N ARG A 232 -25.57 7.98 18.71
CA ARG A 232 -25.27 8.52 20.05
C ARG A 232 -24.23 9.63 20.01
N ALA A 233 -23.25 9.50 19.12
CA ALA A 233 -22.20 10.50 18.91
C ALA A 233 -22.65 11.69 18.02
N GLN A 234 -23.88 11.66 17.48
CA GLN A 234 -24.37 12.64 16.48
C GLN A 234 -23.50 12.72 15.22
N ASP A 235 -22.81 11.63 14.87
CA ASP A 235 -22.03 11.52 13.64
C ASP A 235 -22.93 11.09 12.47
N VAL A 236 -23.46 12.10 11.78
CA VAL A 236 -24.37 11.92 10.64
C VAL A 236 -23.69 11.19 9.47
N LYS A 237 -22.38 11.42 9.24
CA LYS A 237 -21.67 10.84 8.10
C LYS A 237 -21.52 9.34 8.26
N THR A 238 -21.07 8.90 9.44
CA THR A 238 -20.94 7.47 9.71
C THR A 238 -22.31 6.79 9.74
N ALA A 239 -23.32 7.42 10.34
CA ALA A 239 -24.68 6.88 10.33
C ALA A 239 -25.24 6.71 8.91
N GLN A 240 -24.98 7.67 8.01
CA GLN A 240 -25.37 7.56 6.61
C GLN A 240 -24.68 6.38 5.92
N SER A 241 -23.36 6.24 6.05
CA SER A 241 -22.62 5.10 5.48
C SER A 241 -23.15 3.77 6.02
N CYS A 242 -23.44 3.66 7.33
CA CYS A 242 -24.07 2.47 7.89
C CYS A 242 -25.41 2.14 7.22
N CYS A 243 -26.29 3.12 7.02
CA CYS A 243 -27.57 2.90 6.35
C CYS A 243 -27.40 2.41 4.91
N VAL A 244 -26.47 3.00 4.15
CA VAL A 244 -26.19 2.58 2.76
C VAL A 244 -25.64 1.15 2.74
N THR A 245 -24.71 0.81 3.63
CA THR A 245 -24.19 -0.57 3.76
C THR A 245 -25.33 -1.55 4.06
N VAL A 246 -26.25 -1.26 4.99
CA VAL A 246 -27.39 -2.16 5.29
C VAL A 246 -28.26 -2.36 4.05
N ILE A 247 -28.56 -1.30 3.29
CA ILE A 247 -29.34 -1.41 2.05
C ILE A 247 -28.62 -2.30 1.04
N GLY A 248 -27.31 -2.13 0.86
CA GLY A 248 -26.47 -2.99 0.00
C GLY A 248 -26.54 -4.46 0.40
N LEU A 249 -26.35 -4.75 1.70
CA LEU A 249 -26.42 -6.11 2.25
C LEU A 249 -27.81 -6.74 2.08
N THR A 250 -28.89 -5.94 2.19
CA THR A 250 -30.27 -6.43 2.01
C THR A 250 -30.55 -6.82 0.56
N LYS A 251 -29.99 -6.08 -0.41
CA LYS A 251 -30.07 -6.44 -1.84
C LYS A 251 -29.33 -7.75 -2.12
N ALA A 252 -28.14 -7.93 -1.55
CA ALA A 252 -27.33 -9.13 -1.72
C ALA A 252 -27.95 -10.38 -1.07
N GLY A 253 -28.65 -10.22 0.06
CA GLY A 253 -29.33 -11.30 0.76
C GLY A 253 -30.63 -11.78 0.10
N ASN A 254 -31.10 -11.13 -0.96
CA ASN A 254 -32.34 -11.49 -1.64
C ASN A 254 -32.07 -12.51 -2.76
N PRO A 255 -32.56 -13.76 -2.66
CA PRO A 255 -32.22 -14.85 -3.59
C PRO A 255 -32.71 -14.64 -5.04
N SER A 256 -33.54 -13.63 -5.30
CA SER A 256 -33.97 -13.25 -6.65
C SER A 256 -32.85 -12.70 -7.55
N HIS A 257 -31.67 -12.38 -7.01
CA HIS A 257 -30.48 -12.00 -7.77
C HIS A 257 -29.46 -13.14 -8.01
N PHE A 258 -29.66 -14.32 -7.41
CA PHE A 258 -28.75 -15.48 -7.55
C PHE A 258 -29.09 -16.41 -8.72
N ASN A 259 -30.18 -16.15 -9.45
CA ASN A 259 -30.74 -17.08 -10.44
C ASN A 259 -30.40 -16.79 -11.91
N LEU A 260 -29.39 -15.98 -12.22
CA LEU A 260 -29.07 -15.61 -13.62
C LEU A 260 -27.74 -16.13 -14.17
N GLU A 261 -26.91 -16.86 -13.40
CA GLU A 261 -25.60 -17.36 -13.90
C GLU A 261 -25.39 -18.88 -13.85
N VAL A 262 -26.44 -19.69 -13.63
CA VAL A 262 -26.34 -21.17 -13.69
C VAL A 262 -27.21 -21.77 -14.82
N GLN A 263 -27.49 -21.02 -15.88
CA GLN A 263 -28.30 -21.51 -17.01
C GLN A 263 -27.62 -21.51 -18.38
N THR A 264 -26.28 -21.43 -18.45
CA THR A 264 -25.51 -21.56 -19.70
C THR A 264 -24.41 -22.61 -19.64
N CYS A 265 -24.67 -23.74 -19.00
CA CYS A 265 -23.92 -24.99 -19.18
C CYS A 265 -24.85 -26.20 -19.11
N ILE A 266 -25.74 -26.33 -20.10
CA ILE A 266 -26.19 -27.60 -20.70
C ILE A 266 -26.29 -27.37 -22.20
#